data_AF-A0A9E3UWT5-F1
#
_entry.id   AF-A0A9E3UWT5-F1
#
_cell.length_a   1.000
_cell.length_b   1.000
_cell.length_c   1.000
_cell.angle_alpha   90.00
_cell.angle_beta   90.00
_cell.angle_gamma   90.00
#
_symmetry.space_group_name_H-M   'P 1'
#
loop_
_entity.id
_entity.type
_entity.pdbx_description
1 polymer ?
#
loop_
_entity_poly.entity_id
_entity_poly.type
_entity_poly.pdbx_seq_one_letter_code
_entity_poly.pdbx_strand_id
1 'polypeptide(L)'
;ERASGLERLWLWFRDGWGVVWALRIQERFNRSAQAAGWPIRLAWSGAIGVEGAPAVEIPEAAEGMLKGLLRRFAEPEKLETVARPIRGRSIQESEG
;
A
#
# COMPACT_ATOMS: atom_id res chain seq x y z
N GLU A 1 -6.45 -8.02 -11.20
CA GLU A 1 -6.57 -7.81 -9.74
C GLU A 1 -6.47 -6.32 -9.42
N ARG A 2 -7.31 -5.78 -8.54
CA ARG A 2 -7.19 -4.35 -8.16
C ARG A 2 -6.04 -4.24 -7.15
N ALA A 3 -4.91 -3.66 -7.56
CA ALA A 3 -3.91 -3.18 -6.61
C ALA A 3 -4.65 -2.34 -5.55
N SER A 4 -4.49 -2.66 -4.27
CA SER A 4 -5.14 -1.93 -3.19
C SER A 4 -4.48 -0.57 -2.96
N GLY A 5 -5.13 0.34 -2.21
CA GLY A 5 -4.49 1.61 -1.85
C GLY A 5 -3.23 1.40 -1.01
N LEU A 6 -3.22 0.35 -0.18
CA LEU A 6 -2.05 -0.12 0.57
C LEU A 6 -0.86 -0.48 -0.32
N GLU A 7 -1.08 -1.24 -1.40
CA GLU A 7 -0.01 -1.59 -2.33
C GLU A 7 0.56 -0.36 -3.05
N ARG A 8 -0.31 0.54 -3.53
CA ARG A 8 0.14 1.80 -4.14
C ARG A 8 0.99 2.65 -3.21
N LEU A 9 0.55 2.80 -1.95
CA LEU A 9 1.30 3.51 -0.93
C LEU A 9 2.68 2.90 -0.69
N TRP A 10 2.72 1.57 -0.60
CA TRP A 10 3.97 0.84 -0.38
C TRP A 10 4.95 1.03 -1.54
N LEU A 11 4.51 0.80 -2.78
CA LEU A 11 5.36 0.93 -3.96
C LEU A 11 5.86 2.37 -4.13
N TRP A 12 4.97 3.35 -3.99
CA TRP A 12 5.33 4.77 -4.06
C TRP A 12 6.37 5.17 -3.02
N PHE A 13 6.20 4.73 -1.77
CA PHE A 13 7.17 5.01 -0.71
C PHE A 13 8.51 4.29 -0.93
N ARG A 14 8.45 3.00 -1.30
CA ARG A 14 9.65 2.19 -1.60
C ARG A 14 10.49 2.84 -2.69
N ASP A 15 9.85 3.28 -3.76
CA ASP A 15 10.52 3.85 -4.93
C ASP A 15 11.03 5.28 -4.67
N GLY A 16 10.41 6.02 -3.72
CA GLY A 16 10.81 7.39 -3.38
C GLY A 16 11.94 7.51 -2.36
N TRP A 17 12.01 6.63 -1.35
CA TRP A 17 12.95 6.76 -0.21
C TRP A 17 14.07 5.71 -0.18
N GLY A 18 14.00 4.72 -1.06
CA GLY A 18 15.04 3.70 -1.21
C GLY A 18 15.05 2.62 -0.12
N VAL A 19 15.98 1.69 -0.26
CA VAL A 19 16.00 0.38 0.42
C VAL A 19 15.99 0.50 1.95
N VAL A 20 16.83 1.35 2.52
CA VAL A 20 17.00 1.43 4.00
C VAL A 20 15.69 1.87 4.68
N TRP A 21 15.02 2.89 4.15
CA TRP A 21 13.76 3.36 4.72
C TRP A 21 12.60 2.41 4.42
N ALA A 22 12.57 1.83 3.23
CA ALA A 22 11.59 0.83 2.84
C ALA A 22 11.62 -0.39 3.80
N LEU A 23 12.79 -0.96 4.07
CA LEU A 23 12.93 -2.10 4.99
C LEU A 23 12.48 -1.76 6.42
N ARG A 24 12.77 -0.55 6.91
CA ARG A 24 12.32 -0.12 8.25
C ARG A 24 10.80 -0.01 8.35
N ILE A 25 10.14 0.49 7.30
CA ILE A 25 8.67 0.58 7.26
C ILE A 25 8.05 -0.80 7.08
N GLN A 26 8.60 -1.62 6.19
CA GLN A 26 8.16 -3.00 5.96
C GLN A 26 8.19 -3.81 7.26
N GLU A 27 9.30 -3.79 7.98
CA GLU A 27 9.47 -4.50 9.25
C GLU A 27 8.44 -4.04 10.29
N ARG A 28 8.27 -2.73 10.46
CA ARG A 28 7.31 -2.17 11.42
C ARG A 28 5.86 -2.52 11.07
N PHE A 29 5.50 -2.41 9.79
CA PHE A 29 4.18 -2.79 9.31
C PHE A 29 3.92 -4.28 9.54
N ASN A 30 4.86 -5.15 9.13
CA ASN A 30 4.69 -6.60 9.21
C ASN A 30 4.57 -7.08 10.66
N ARG A 31 5.33 -6.51 11.60
CA ARG A 31 5.16 -6.80 13.03
C ARG A 31 3.77 -6.41 13.54
N SER A 32 3.26 -5.25 13.13
CA SER A 32 1.92 -4.82 13.53
C SER A 32 0.82 -5.65 12.88
N ALA A 33 0.98 -6.04 11.61
CA ALA A 33 0.05 -6.94 10.93
C ALA A 33 0.01 -8.31 11.61
N GLN A 34 1.17 -8.86 11.99
CA GLN A 34 1.26 -10.10 12.74
C GLN A 34 0.58 -9.98 14.12
N ALA A 35 0.85 -8.92 14.87
CA ALA A 35 0.25 -8.70 16.19
C ALA A 35 -1.27 -8.51 16.13
N ALA A 36 -1.77 -7.91 15.04
CA ALA A 36 -3.20 -7.71 14.80
C ALA A 36 -3.89 -8.91 14.11
N GLY A 37 -3.15 -9.97 13.79
CA GLY A 37 -3.69 -11.15 13.08
C GLY A 37 -4.13 -10.86 11.65
N TRP A 38 -3.62 -9.80 11.01
CA TRP A 38 -3.97 -9.48 9.63
C TRP A 38 -3.25 -10.44 8.67
N PRO A 39 -3.96 -11.09 7.75
CA PRO A 39 -3.38 -12.07 6.82
C PRO A 39 -2.72 -11.38 5.61
N ILE A 40 -2.01 -10.28 5.86
CA ILE A 40 -1.29 -9.50 4.85
C ILE A 40 0.09 -9.13 5.37
N ARG A 41 1.07 -9.10 4.46
CA ARG A 41 2.40 -8.56 4.71
C ARG A 41 2.86 -7.70 3.53
N LEU A 42 3.70 -6.72 3.83
CA LEU A 42 4.47 -6.02 2.81
C LEU A 42 5.68 -6.88 2.43
N ALA A 43 5.77 -7.22 1.15
CA ALA A 43 6.95 -7.78 0.51
C ALA A 43 7.64 -6.69 -0.30
N TRP A 44 8.86 -6.95 -0.79
CA TRP A 44 9.55 -5.95 -1.60
C TRP A 44 8.75 -5.51 -2.82
N SER A 45 8.10 -6.45 -3.52
CA SER A 45 7.37 -6.22 -4.77
C SER A 45 5.94 -5.70 -4.62
N GLY A 46 5.39 -5.64 -3.41
CA GLY A 46 3.98 -5.32 -3.23
C GLY A 46 3.42 -5.83 -1.90
N ALA A 47 2.11 -5.75 -1.75
CA ALA A 47 1.42 -6.31 -0.61
C ALA A 47 0.93 -7.72 -0.94
N ILE A 48 1.29 -8.71 -0.12
CA ILE A 48 0.97 -10.11 -0.39
C ILE A 48 0.20 -10.72 0.77
N GLY A 49 -0.72 -11.64 0.44
CA GLY A 49 -1.38 -12.47 1.44
C GLY A 49 -0.39 -13.37 2.17
N VAL A 50 -0.74 -13.75 3.40
CA VAL A 50 -0.03 -14.82 4.11
C VAL A 50 -0.48 -16.17 3.56
N GLU A 51 0.46 -17.10 3.37
CA GLU A 51 0.16 -18.44 2.86
C GLU A 51 -0.80 -19.18 3.81
N GLY A 52 -1.77 -19.89 3.22
CA GLY A 52 -2.80 -20.61 3.98
C GLY A 52 -3.95 -19.73 4.50
N ALA A 53 -3.89 -18.41 4.31
CA ALA A 53 -5.05 -17.55 4.54
C ALA A 53 -5.96 -17.52 3.30
N PRO A 54 -7.29 -17.39 3.46
CA PRO A 54 -8.19 -17.17 2.33
C PRO A 54 -7.78 -15.93 1.53
N ALA A 55 -8.24 -15.79 0.29
CA ALA A 55 -8.02 -14.58 -0.50
C ALA A 55 -8.64 -13.39 0.24
N VAL A 56 -7.82 -12.64 0.97
CA VAL A 56 -8.30 -11.70 1.97
C VAL A 56 -8.46 -10.30 1.37
N GLU A 57 -9.65 -9.74 1.59
CA GLU A 57 -9.89 -8.31 1.55
C GLU A 57 -8.97 -7.60 2.54
N ILE A 58 -8.10 -6.76 2.01
CA ILE A 58 -7.13 -6.02 2.82
C ILE A 58 -7.90 -5.15 3.82
N PRO A 59 -7.68 -5.33 5.15
CA PRO A 59 -8.39 -4.53 6.14
C PRO A 59 -8.11 -3.04 5.93
N GLU A 60 -9.13 -2.18 5.98
CA GLU A 60 -8.95 -0.72 5.90
C GLU A 60 -7.99 -0.21 7.00
N ALA A 61 -8.00 -0.88 8.16
CA ALA A 61 -7.07 -0.62 9.26
C ALA A 61 -5.59 -0.83 8.87
N ALA A 62 -5.30 -1.76 7.96
CA ALA A 62 -3.95 -1.98 7.45
C ALA A 62 -3.48 -0.79 6.60
N GLU A 63 -4.33 -0.27 5.71
CA GLU A 63 -4.00 0.92 4.94
C GLU A 63 -3.81 2.14 5.85
N GLY A 64 -4.71 2.33 6.82
CA GLY A 64 -4.62 3.39 7.81
C GLY A 64 -3.34 3.33 8.63
N MET A 65 -2.91 2.13 9.04
CA MET A 65 -1.64 1.92 9.73
C MET A 65 -0.45 2.33 8.87
N LEU A 66 -0.40 1.89 7.61
CA LEU A 66 0.67 2.28 6.70
C LEU A 66 0.69 3.80 6.49
N LYS A 67 -0.46 4.45 6.27
CA LYS A 67 -0.55 5.92 6.21
C LYS A 67 0.03 6.57 7.47
N GLY A 68 -0.31 6.05 8.65
CA GLY A 68 0.22 6.51 9.93
C GLY A 68 1.76 6.44 10.01
N LEU A 69 2.35 5.35 9.52
CA LEU A 69 3.80 5.19 9.44
C LEU A 69 4.46 6.17 8.45
N LEU A 70 3.74 6.52 7.38
CA LEU A 70 4.24 7.35 6.29
C LEU A 70 4.06 8.86 6.52
N ARG A 71 3.25 9.28 7.51
CA ARG A 71 3.02 10.70 7.85
C ARG A 71 4.28 11.50 8.17
N ARG A 72 5.38 10.85 8.55
CA ARG A 72 6.68 11.50 8.78
C ARG A 72 7.46 11.83 7.50
N PHE A 73 7.00 11.34 6.35
CA PHE A 73 7.67 11.48 5.06
C PHE A 73 6.86 12.27 4.05
N ALA A 74 5.54 12.32 4.21
CA ALA A 74 4.65 13.06 3.32
C ALA A 74 3.38 13.52 4.01
N GLU A 75 2.83 14.58 3.43
CA GLU A 75 1.57 15.18 3.85
C GLU A 75 0.40 14.20 3.67
N PRO A 76 -0.62 14.25 4.54
CA PRO A 76 -1.75 13.33 4.49
C PRO A 76 -2.46 13.36 3.14
N GLU A 77 -2.64 14.53 2.53
CA GLU A 77 -3.27 14.70 1.21
C GLU A 77 -2.52 13.95 0.10
N LYS A 78 -1.18 13.92 0.17
CA LYS A 78 -0.35 13.16 -0.76
C LYS A 78 -0.58 11.67 -0.59
N LEU A 79 -0.65 11.18 0.64
CA LEU A 79 -0.90 9.77 0.95
C LEU A 79 -2.29 9.33 0.46
N GLU A 80 -3.30 10.18 0.62
CA GLU A 80 -4.64 9.91 0.08
C GLU A 80 -4.63 9.87 -1.44
N THR A 81 -3.96 10.81 -2.09
CA THR A 81 -3.82 10.85 -3.55
C THR A 81 -3.15 9.59 -4.09
N VAL A 82 -2.07 9.12 -3.45
CA VAL A 82 -1.36 7.89 -3.84
C VAL A 82 -2.23 6.65 -3.60
N ALA A 83 -2.96 6.61 -2.50
CA ALA A 83 -3.84 5.48 -2.17
C ALA A 83 -5.04 5.37 -3.12
N ARG A 84 -5.49 6.47 -3.74
CA ARG A 84 -6.62 6.44 -4.69
C ARG A 84 -6.28 5.60 -5.93
N PRO A 85 -7.23 4.79 -6.42
CA PRO A 85 -7.05 4.08 -7.68
C PRO A 85 -6.91 5.08 -8.82
N ILE A 86 -5.94 4.85 -9.71
CA ILE A 86 -5.84 5.60 -10.96
C ILE A 86 -7.09 5.26 -11.77
N ARG A 87 -8.05 6.18 -11.89
CA ARG A 87 -9.10 6.05 -12.91
C ARG A 87 -8.38 6.06 -14.25
N GLY A 88 -8.54 4.98 -15.02
CA GLY A 88 -8.07 4.95 -16.40
C GLY A 88 -8.57 6.19 -17.13
N ARG A 89 -7.65 6.90 -17.77
CA ARG A 89 -7.98 7.97 -18.73
C ARG A 89 -8.87 7.32 -19.80
N SER A 90 -10.16 7.63 -19.80
CA SER A 90 -11.03 7.33 -20.92
C SER A 90 -10.48 8.11 -22.12
N ILE A 91 -9.74 7.43 -22.98
CA ILE A 91 -9.49 7.90 -24.33
C ILE A 91 -10.86 7.87 -25.04
N GLN A 92 -11.58 9.00 -25.01
CA GLN A 92 -12.62 9.21 -26.01
C GLN A 92 -11.88 9.57 -27.28
N GLU A 93 -11.73 8.56 -28.14
CA GLU A 93 -11.51 8.74 -29.56
C GLU A 93 -12.66 9.61 -30.09
N SER A 94 -12.37 10.88 -30.34
CA SER A 94 -13.22 11.74 -31.15
C SER A 94 -12.80 11.52 -32.60
N GLU A 95 -13.33 10.47 -33.21
CA GLU A 95 -13.62 10.52 -34.64
C GLU A 95 -14.89 11.37 -34.82
N GLY A 96 -14.78 12.39 -35.67
CA GLY A 96 -15.85 13.33 -36.02
C GLY A 96 -15.33 14.44 -36.90
#